data_AF-A0A9C9Z4I9-F1
#
_entry.id   AF-A0A9C9Z4I9-F1
#
_cell.length_a   1.000
_cell.length_b   1.000
_cell.length_c   1.000
_cell.angle_alpha   90.00
_cell.angle_beta   90.00
_cell.angle_gamma   90.00
#
_symmetry.space_group_name_H-M   'P 1'
#
loop_
_entity.id
_entity.type
_entity.pdbx_description
1 polymer ?
#
loop_
_entity_poly.entity_id
_entity_poly.type
_entity_poly.pdbx_seq_one_letter_code
_entity_poly.pdbx_strand_id
1 'polypeptide(L)'
;MRKLSTVVLVAALVSQLGCMSSAIKEAELPPLSPEVQSRFAKLPPAAVIADAEAQIKAAYIAQLDFYSPQYLKRAEEALKAAKKEARSQKPGQRGELVYILALEAALARAAETKSAVLAQMSDVFKLREALDRVDAGHYKKRTYDKLMSRIQELISHIEAERSDKFAAKLPVLIEDMTEFETHTIVHNALYPAALALEEAEDVDADDYAPRSLAKAELTYERAEKRIRANPHDASTVTRLGNEALVEARHAFYVSRAVAALQEVKRDKLERIVLDEEQRLGQIATVLSINPIYDRSLPDQALALVEAVADLVKSVKAQQVPASTSDTSEGKLPAAEERLAAEERSAVSAEQPDEADLPVSDFFDLSEVLTEEPAK
;
A
#
# COMPACT_ATOMS: atom_id res chain seq x y z
N MET A 1 9.32 40.60 31.18
CA MET A 1 10.62 41.04 30.64
C MET A 1 11.65 39.95 30.99
N ARG A 2 11.94 39.03 30.07
CA ARG A 2 13.26 38.80 29.42
C ARG A 2 14.42 38.78 30.43
N LYS A 3 15.19 37.68 30.55
CA LYS A 3 16.15 37.25 29.51
C LYS A 3 16.33 35.72 29.48
N LEU A 4 16.14 35.14 28.31
CA LEU A 4 16.82 33.91 27.88
C LEU A 4 18.32 34.21 27.79
N SER A 5 19.17 33.29 28.25
CA SER A 5 20.59 33.26 27.88
C SER A 5 20.89 31.96 27.15
N THR A 6 20.98 32.12 25.83
CA THR A 6 21.66 31.27 24.87
C THR A 6 23.08 30.95 25.32
N VAL A 7 23.44 29.66 25.39
CA VAL A 7 24.84 29.23 25.39
C VAL A 7 25.14 28.68 24.00
N VAL A 8 26.05 29.39 23.33
CA VAL A 8 26.53 29.15 21.97
C VAL A 8 27.66 28.12 22.01
N LEU A 9 27.51 27.14 21.12
CA LEU A 9 28.51 26.40 20.34
C LEU A 9 30.00 26.69 20.61
N VAL A 10 30.77 25.65 20.93
CA VAL A 10 32.18 25.54 20.51
C VAL A 10 32.34 24.22 19.76
N ALA A 11 32.31 24.35 18.43
CA ALA A 11 32.79 23.36 17.49
C ALA A 11 34.18 23.79 17.01
N ALA A 12 35.18 22.92 17.11
CA ALA A 12 36.27 22.69 16.15
C ALA A 12 37.48 21.99 16.80
N LEU A 13 37.69 20.70 16.52
CA LEU A 13 38.66 20.25 15.50
C LEU A 13 38.50 18.74 15.31
N VAL A 14 38.08 18.33 14.11
CA VAL A 14 38.04 16.94 13.65
C VAL A 14 39.20 16.77 12.68
N SER A 15 40.01 15.74 12.89
CA SER A 15 40.62 15.03 11.76
C SER A 15 41.20 13.70 12.20
N GLN A 16 40.71 12.64 11.53
CA GLN A 16 41.25 11.29 11.42
C GLN A 16 40.95 10.32 12.57
N LEU A 17 39.78 9.68 12.49
CA LEU A 17 39.61 8.31 12.96
C LEU A 17 39.14 7.45 11.78
N GLY A 18 40.11 7.10 10.94
CA GLY A 18 39.98 6.01 9.98
C GLY A 18 40.00 4.66 10.70
N CYS A 19 39.23 3.71 10.14
CA CYS A 19 39.04 2.32 10.57
C CYS A 19 38.04 2.11 11.73
N MET A 20 36.78 1.90 11.37
CA MET A 20 35.70 1.49 12.27
C MET A 20 35.95 0.07 12.80
N SER A 21 36.60 0.00 13.97
CA SER A 21 36.55 -1.15 14.88
C SER A 21 35.49 -0.87 15.96
N SER A 22 34.80 -1.91 16.43
CA SER A 22 33.80 -1.86 17.52
C SER A 22 34.45 -2.03 18.90
N ALA A 23 35.66 -1.51 19.09
CA ALA A 23 36.30 -1.49 20.38
C ALA A 23 36.94 -0.11 20.51
N ILE A 24 36.47 0.67 21.49
CA ILE A 24 37.05 1.97 21.79
C ILE A 24 38.49 1.74 22.21
N LYS A 25 39.44 2.15 21.38
CA LYS A 25 40.85 2.05 21.75
C LYS A 25 41.18 3.18 22.72
N GLU A 26 42.10 2.93 23.63
CA GLU A 26 42.51 3.91 24.64
C GLU A 26 43.09 5.20 24.02
N ALA A 27 43.68 5.09 22.82
CA ALA A 27 44.15 6.23 22.03
C ALA A 27 43.03 7.10 21.41
N GLU A 28 41.79 6.60 21.38
CA GLU A 28 40.61 7.28 20.80
C GLU A 28 39.76 7.96 21.89
N LEU A 29 40.16 7.82 23.16
CA LEU A 29 39.45 8.41 24.28
C LEU A 29 39.70 9.91 24.38
N PRO A 30 38.66 10.71 24.63
CA PRO A 30 38.80 12.15 24.80
C PRO A 30 39.60 12.48 26.07
N PRO A 31 40.48 13.49 26.04
CA PRO A 31 41.23 13.90 27.21
C PRO A 31 40.30 14.45 28.29
N LEU A 32 40.61 14.16 29.56
CA LEU A 32 39.83 14.65 30.69
C LEU A 32 40.28 16.08 31.06
N SER A 33 39.55 17.09 30.58
CA SER A 33 39.84 18.49 30.88
C SER A 33 39.37 18.93 32.27
N PRO A 34 39.95 20.00 32.87
CA PRO A 34 39.50 20.55 34.14
C PRO A 34 38.02 20.99 34.12
N GLU A 35 37.53 21.48 32.98
CA GLU A 35 36.14 21.89 32.79
C GLU A 35 35.19 20.69 32.91
N VAL A 36 35.56 19.55 32.31
CA VAL A 36 34.78 18.31 32.41
C VAL A 36 34.77 17.81 33.86
N GLN A 37 35.92 17.82 34.54
CA GLN A 37 35.97 17.41 35.94
C GLN A 37 35.09 18.30 36.81
N SER A 38 35.07 19.61 36.56
CA SER A 38 34.20 20.57 37.24
C SER A 38 32.71 20.31 36.96
N ARG A 39 32.32 20.00 35.71
CA ARG A 39 30.93 19.65 35.32
C ARG A 39 30.38 18.51 36.18
N PHE A 40 31.22 17.52 36.48
CA PHE A 40 30.82 16.34 37.24
C PHE A 40 31.28 16.35 38.71
N ALA A 41 31.97 17.39 39.20
CA ALA A 41 32.62 17.38 40.52
C ALA A 41 31.67 17.12 41.69
N LYS A 42 30.40 17.52 41.56
CA LYS A 42 29.37 17.38 42.61
C LYS A 42 28.47 16.14 42.44
N LEU A 43 28.67 15.37 41.37
CA LEU A 43 27.82 14.22 41.06
C LEU A 43 28.51 12.92 41.47
N PRO A 44 27.86 12.07 42.29
CA PRO A 44 28.41 10.75 42.59
C PRO A 44 28.50 9.91 41.30
N PRO A 45 29.48 8.99 41.18
CA PRO A 45 29.63 8.14 39.99
C PRO A 45 28.33 7.44 39.58
N ALA A 46 27.55 6.95 40.54
CA ALA A 46 26.25 6.32 40.29
C ALA A 46 25.25 7.24 39.56
N ALA A 47 25.20 8.53 39.91
CA ALA A 47 24.33 9.49 39.24
C ALA A 47 24.80 9.79 37.80
N VAL A 48 26.11 9.86 37.58
CA VAL A 48 26.68 10.05 36.23
C VAL A 48 26.36 8.84 35.33
N ILE A 49 26.49 7.63 35.85
CA ILE A 49 26.13 6.41 35.11
C ILE A 49 24.62 6.37 34.82
N ALA A 50 23.77 6.74 35.79
CA ALA A 50 22.32 6.77 35.60
C ALA A 50 21.89 7.77 34.52
N ASP A 51 22.53 8.94 34.47
CA ASP A 51 22.31 9.92 33.40
C ASP A 51 22.71 9.36 32.03
N ALA A 52 23.88 8.73 31.92
CA ALA A 52 24.31 8.09 30.68
C ALA A 52 23.39 6.94 30.22
N GLU A 53 22.84 6.16 31.15
CA GLU A 53 21.80 5.17 30.84
C GLU A 53 20.53 5.82 30.28
N ALA A 54 20.12 6.96 30.84
CA ALA A 54 18.98 7.71 30.32
C ALA A 54 19.26 8.26 28.91
N GLN A 55 20.47 8.72 28.63
CA GLN A 55 20.88 9.15 27.29
C GLN A 55 20.80 8.01 26.26
N ILE A 56 21.24 6.80 26.60
CA ILE A 56 21.09 5.62 25.72
C ILE A 56 19.61 5.30 25.47
N LYS A 57 18.75 5.34 26.50
CA LYS A 57 17.30 5.14 26.32
C LYS A 57 16.70 6.20 25.39
N ALA A 58 17.09 7.46 25.56
CA ALA A 58 16.66 8.54 24.68
C ALA A 58 17.15 8.32 23.23
N ALA A 59 18.33 7.75 23.03
CA ALA A 59 18.84 7.39 21.71
C ALA A 59 17.98 6.35 20.98
N TYR A 60 17.51 5.32 21.68
CA TYR A 60 16.55 4.35 21.14
C TYR A 60 15.19 4.97 20.81
N ILE A 61 14.66 5.85 21.67
CA ILE A 61 13.44 6.61 21.38
C ILE A 61 13.62 7.48 20.13
N ALA A 62 14.81 8.05 19.96
CA ALA A 62 15.18 8.80 18.77
C ALA A 62 15.54 7.90 17.57
N GLN A 63 15.36 6.58 17.64
CA GLN A 63 15.62 5.61 16.58
C GLN A 63 17.08 5.63 16.06
N LEU A 64 18.04 5.97 16.91
CA LEU A 64 19.45 6.01 16.51
C LEU A 64 20.00 4.61 16.20
N ASP A 65 19.32 3.55 16.62
CA ASP A 65 19.60 2.16 16.26
C ASP A 65 19.37 1.87 14.77
N PHE A 66 18.40 2.53 14.14
CA PHE A 66 18.16 2.41 12.71
C PHE A 66 19.00 3.40 11.89
N TYR A 67 19.04 4.67 12.30
CA TYR A 67 19.66 5.74 11.52
C TYR A 67 21.17 5.87 11.74
N SER A 68 21.68 5.34 12.85
CA SER A 68 23.11 5.38 13.17
C SER A 68 23.58 4.21 14.04
N PRO A 69 23.31 2.95 13.64
CA PRO A 69 23.61 1.76 14.42
C PRO A 69 25.05 1.68 14.95
N GLN A 70 26.05 2.13 14.19
CA GLN A 70 27.46 1.96 14.58
C GLN A 70 27.86 2.95 15.67
N TYR A 71 27.41 4.21 15.58
CA TYR A 71 27.64 5.17 16.64
C TYR A 71 26.83 4.87 17.91
N LEU A 72 25.60 4.35 17.80
CA LEU A 72 24.85 3.89 18.98
C LEU A 72 25.59 2.75 19.68
N LYS A 73 26.07 1.75 18.92
CA LYS A 73 26.85 0.64 19.48
C LYS A 73 28.10 1.13 20.24
N ARG A 74 28.81 2.12 19.69
CA ARG A 74 29.97 2.75 20.37
C ARG A 74 29.57 3.43 21.68
N ALA A 75 28.43 4.12 21.70
CA ALA A 75 27.90 4.73 22.92
C ALA A 75 27.58 3.67 24.00
N GLU A 76 27.02 2.53 23.62
CA GLU A 76 26.74 1.42 24.52
C GLU A 76 28.01 0.75 25.07
N GLU A 77 29.03 0.57 24.22
CA GLU A 77 30.34 0.08 24.62
C GLU A 77 31.02 1.04 25.62
N ALA A 78 30.92 2.35 25.36
CA ALA A 78 31.41 3.39 26.27
C ALA A 78 30.69 3.35 27.62
N LEU A 79 29.36 3.19 27.64
CA LEU A 79 28.59 3.02 28.89
C LEU A 79 29.06 1.79 29.68
N LYS A 80 29.30 0.67 28.98
CA LYS A 80 29.78 -0.57 29.60
C LYS A 80 31.16 -0.37 30.24
N ALA A 81 32.06 0.35 29.56
CA ALA A 81 33.38 0.68 30.09
C ALA A 81 33.30 1.65 31.29
N ALA A 82 32.47 2.70 31.20
CA ALA A 82 32.23 3.64 32.30
C ALA A 82 31.73 2.91 33.56
N LYS A 83 30.78 1.98 33.41
CA LYS A 83 30.28 1.14 34.51
C LYS A 83 31.37 0.28 35.15
N LYS A 84 32.32 -0.22 34.36
CA LYS A 84 33.44 -1.02 34.85
C LYS A 84 34.43 -0.17 35.65
N GLU A 85 34.79 1.01 35.15
CA GLU A 85 35.68 1.94 35.86
C GLU A 85 35.06 2.43 37.17
N ALA A 86 33.79 2.83 37.16
CA ALA A 86 33.07 3.28 38.36
C ALA A 86 33.03 2.22 39.49
N ARG A 87 33.18 0.92 39.15
CA ARG A 87 33.20 -0.19 40.12
C ARG A 87 34.60 -0.59 40.59
N SER A 88 35.63 -0.30 39.80
CA SER A 88 37.00 -0.81 40.01
C SER A 88 37.95 0.23 40.59
N GLN A 89 37.59 1.51 40.55
CA GLN A 89 38.45 2.60 41.00
C GLN A 89 38.38 2.88 42.50
N LYS A 90 39.51 3.37 43.04
CA LYS A 90 39.59 3.85 44.43
C LYS A 90 38.75 5.13 44.60
N PRO A 91 38.20 5.40 45.81
CA PRO A 91 37.49 6.64 46.09
C PRO A 91 38.32 7.86 45.68
N GLY A 92 37.75 8.73 44.84
CA GLY A 92 38.40 9.96 44.35
C GLY A 92 39.03 9.87 42.96
N GLN A 93 39.14 8.69 42.36
CA GLN A 93 39.46 8.56 40.93
C GLN A 93 38.17 8.58 40.10
N ARG A 94 38.22 9.26 38.94
CA ARG A 94 37.06 9.57 38.09
C ARG A 94 37.25 9.11 36.64
N GLY A 95 37.89 7.96 36.42
CA GLY A 95 38.20 7.47 35.08
C GLY A 95 36.97 7.02 34.28
N GLU A 96 35.82 6.81 34.92
CA GLU A 96 34.55 6.63 34.23
C GLU A 96 34.20 7.83 33.35
N LEU A 97 34.62 9.05 33.72
CA LEU A 97 34.27 10.28 33.00
C LEU A 97 34.83 10.31 31.57
N VAL A 98 35.98 9.69 31.33
CA VAL A 98 36.57 9.60 29.99
C VAL A 98 35.67 8.79 29.04
N TYR A 99 35.09 7.70 29.55
CA TYR A 99 34.13 6.89 28.79
C TYR A 99 32.75 7.57 28.68
N ILE A 100 32.34 8.37 29.67
CA ILE A 100 31.13 9.20 29.56
C ILE A 100 31.27 10.23 28.44
N LEU A 101 32.42 10.89 28.32
CA LEU A 101 32.69 11.80 27.21
C LEU A 101 32.69 11.07 25.86
N ALA A 102 33.25 9.87 25.79
CA ALA A 102 33.22 9.05 24.56
C ALA A 102 31.78 8.69 24.17
N LEU A 103 30.92 8.36 25.15
CA LEU A 103 29.49 8.15 24.95
C LEU A 103 28.80 9.39 24.40
N GLU A 104 28.99 10.55 25.03
CA GLU A 104 28.37 11.81 24.61
C GLU A 104 28.80 12.18 23.18
N ALA A 105 30.08 12.03 22.85
CA ALA A 105 30.59 12.25 21.50
C ALA A 105 29.99 11.29 20.47
N ALA A 106 29.86 10.00 20.81
CA ALA A 106 29.24 9.02 19.93
C ALA A 106 27.76 9.33 19.68
N LEU A 107 27.00 9.71 20.72
CA LEU A 107 25.59 10.11 20.58
C LEU A 107 25.42 11.39 19.76
N ALA A 108 26.31 12.37 19.93
CA ALA A 108 26.31 13.58 19.10
C ALA A 108 26.51 13.24 17.61
N ARG A 109 27.50 12.39 17.30
CA ARG A 109 27.71 11.91 15.92
C ARG A 109 26.55 11.08 15.39
N ALA A 110 25.90 10.29 16.24
CA ALA A 110 24.70 9.54 15.84
C ALA A 110 23.54 10.47 15.46
N ALA A 111 23.33 11.55 16.21
CA ALA A 111 22.32 12.55 15.90
C ALA A 111 22.62 13.31 14.60
N GLU A 112 23.88 13.71 14.39
CA GLU A 112 24.33 14.33 13.13
C GLU A 112 24.14 13.38 11.94
N THR A 113 24.52 12.11 12.10
CA THR A 113 24.34 11.07 11.07
C THR A 113 22.86 10.89 10.74
N LYS A 114 21.97 10.80 11.74
CA LYS A 114 20.53 10.71 11.49
C LYS A 114 20.03 11.89 10.66
N SER A 115 20.46 13.11 10.98
CA SER A 115 20.08 14.29 10.20
C SER A 115 20.59 14.20 8.76
N ALA A 116 21.82 13.73 8.56
CA ALA A 116 22.41 13.53 7.23
C ALA A 116 21.68 12.44 6.42
N VAL A 117 21.32 11.31 7.04
CA VAL A 117 20.54 10.23 6.42
C VAL A 117 19.18 10.75 5.97
N LEU A 118 18.43 11.42 6.85
CA LEU A 118 17.11 11.97 6.53
C LEU A 118 17.17 12.98 5.38
N ALA A 119 18.21 13.82 5.35
CA ALA A 119 18.40 14.80 4.27
C ALA A 119 18.75 14.13 2.94
N GLN A 120 19.74 13.23 2.93
CA GLN A 120 20.28 12.64 1.70
C GLN A 120 19.44 11.50 1.13
N MET A 121 18.62 10.82 1.94
CA MET A 121 17.81 9.67 1.54
C MET A 121 16.30 9.95 1.60
N SER A 122 15.90 11.23 1.57
CA SER A 122 14.48 11.62 1.66
C SER A 122 13.59 10.92 0.63
N ASP A 123 14.04 10.80 -0.62
CA ASP A 123 13.27 10.13 -1.68
C ASP A 123 13.20 8.60 -1.48
N VAL A 124 14.25 7.99 -0.93
CA VAL A 124 14.25 6.56 -0.56
C VAL A 124 13.20 6.28 0.51
N PHE A 125 13.05 7.17 1.50
CA PHE A 125 12.03 7.00 2.53
C PHE A 125 10.61 7.22 1.99
N LYS A 126 10.40 8.19 1.09
CA LYS A 126 9.10 8.33 0.40
C LYS A 126 8.75 7.09 -0.42
N LEU A 127 9.73 6.50 -1.14
CA LEU A 127 9.54 5.27 -1.89
C LEU A 127 9.25 4.07 -0.97
N ARG A 128 9.91 3.99 0.19
CA ARG A 128 9.58 2.97 1.19
C ARG A 128 8.12 3.09 1.66
N GLU A 129 7.68 4.30 2.00
CA GLU A 129 6.28 4.55 2.37
C GLU A 129 5.31 4.22 1.23
N ALA A 130 5.71 4.46 -0.01
CA ALA A 130 4.91 4.09 -1.18
C ALA A 130 4.81 2.57 -1.34
N LEU A 131 5.91 1.83 -1.20
CA LEU A 131 5.94 0.37 -1.19
C LEU A 131 5.08 -0.22 -0.06
N ASP A 132 5.10 0.39 1.12
CA ASP A 132 4.27 -0.03 2.26
C ASP A 132 2.78 0.18 1.97
N ARG A 133 2.41 1.31 1.35
CA ARG A 133 1.02 1.60 0.97
C ARG A 133 0.44 0.62 -0.06
N VAL A 134 1.28 0.08 -0.95
CA VAL A 134 0.85 -0.91 -1.96
C VAL A 134 1.05 -2.36 -1.48
N ASP A 135 1.33 -2.55 -0.19
CA ASP A 135 1.54 -3.86 0.45
C ASP A 135 2.58 -4.74 -0.28
N ALA A 136 3.67 -4.12 -0.73
CA ALA A 136 4.74 -4.82 -1.46
C ALA A 136 5.43 -5.91 -0.62
N GLY A 137 5.38 -5.76 0.71
CA GLY A 137 5.88 -6.74 1.68
C GLY A 137 5.12 -8.08 1.62
N HIS A 138 3.81 -8.05 1.40
CA HIS A 138 3.01 -9.26 1.23
C HIS A 138 3.20 -9.87 -0.17
N TYR A 139 3.14 -9.06 -1.23
CA TYR A 139 3.29 -9.53 -2.61
C TYR A 139 4.60 -10.31 -2.84
N LYS A 140 5.75 -9.70 -2.47
CA LYS A 140 7.09 -10.31 -2.64
C LYS A 140 8.02 -9.97 -1.49
N LYS A 141 7.76 -10.57 -0.32
CA LYS A 141 8.52 -10.38 0.91
C LYS A 141 10.05 -10.40 0.72
N ARG A 142 10.58 -11.41 0.01
CA ARG A 142 12.03 -11.55 -0.20
C ARG A 142 12.64 -10.38 -0.97
N THR A 143 11.92 -9.79 -1.91
CA THR A 143 12.39 -8.63 -2.68
C THR A 143 12.35 -7.39 -1.80
N TYR A 144 11.24 -7.19 -1.09
CA TYR A 144 11.10 -6.08 -0.13
C TYR A 144 12.21 -6.10 0.93
N ASP A 145 12.46 -7.25 1.57
CA ASP A 145 13.51 -7.42 2.59
C ASP A 145 14.92 -7.08 2.05
N LYS A 146 15.20 -7.42 0.78
CA LYS A 146 16.47 -7.06 0.12
C LYS A 146 16.60 -5.56 -0.08
N LEU A 147 15.52 -4.86 -0.45
CA LEU A 147 15.51 -3.41 -0.58
C LEU A 147 15.74 -2.74 0.78
N MET A 148 15.09 -3.23 1.84
CA MET A 148 15.29 -2.73 3.20
C MET A 148 16.73 -2.93 3.69
N SER A 149 17.34 -4.06 3.37
CA SER A 149 18.75 -4.34 3.68
C SER A 149 19.69 -3.37 2.96
N ARG A 150 19.38 -2.96 1.72
CA ARG A 150 20.16 -1.97 0.97
C ARG A 150 20.00 -0.56 1.51
N ILE A 151 18.84 -0.21 2.07
CA ILE A 151 18.67 1.04 2.83
C ILE A 151 19.64 1.06 4.01
N GLN A 152 19.71 -0.03 4.79
CA GLN A 152 20.65 -0.14 5.91
C GLN A 152 22.12 -0.09 5.47
N GLU A 153 22.45 -0.67 4.31
CA GLU A 153 23.79 -0.58 3.72
C GLU A 153 24.16 0.88 3.38
N LEU A 154 23.25 1.64 2.77
CA LEU A 154 23.47 3.07 2.47
C LEU A 154 23.64 3.91 3.74
N ILE A 155 22.84 3.65 4.78
CA ILE A 155 23.02 4.29 6.10
C ILE A 155 24.42 4.01 6.63
N SER A 156 24.89 2.77 6.53
CA SER A 156 26.24 2.39 6.95
C SER A 156 27.35 3.08 6.13
N HIS A 157 27.09 3.44 4.87
CA HIS A 157 28.03 4.24 4.07
C HIS A 157 28.07 5.70 4.52
N ILE A 158 26.92 6.28 4.89
CA ILE A 158 26.86 7.63 5.45
C ILE A 158 27.62 7.69 6.79
N GLU A 159 27.36 6.74 7.70
CA GLU A 159 28.05 6.66 9.00
C GLU A 159 29.57 6.54 8.88
N ALA A 160 30.02 5.77 7.88
CA ALA A 160 31.44 5.53 7.63
C ALA A 160 32.09 6.62 6.76
N GLU A 161 31.40 7.71 6.46
CA GLU A 161 31.86 8.81 5.59
C GLU A 161 32.33 8.32 4.20
N ARG A 162 31.72 7.23 3.70
CA ARG A 162 32.01 6.62 2.38
C ARG A 162 31.12 7.19 1.29
N SER A 163 31.28 8.49 1.03
CA SER A 163 30.46 9.26 0.07
C SER A 163 30.51 8.70 -1.35
N ASP A 164 31.63 8.11 -1.77
CA ASP A 164 31.80 7.46 -3.08
C ASP A 164 30.87 6.25 -3.25
N LYS A 165 30.81 5.38 -2.24
CA LYS A 165 29.95 4.19 -2.24
C LYS A 165 28.48 4.55 -2.13
N PHE A 166 28.16 5.55 -1.31
CA PHE A 166 26.82 6.09 -1.19
C PHE A 166 26.32 6.64 -2.54
N ALA A 167 27.09 7.54 -3.16
CA ALA A 167 26.72 8.17 -4.43
C ALA A 167 26.55 7.15 -5.58
N ALA A 168 27.35 6.09 -5.60
CA ALA A 168 27.24 5.05 -6.62
C ALA A 168 26.00 4.15 -6.45
N LYS A 169 25.57 3.87 -5.22
CA LYS A 169 24.49 2.91 -4.91
C LYS A 169 23.11 3.54 -4.78
N LEU A 170 23.03 4.81 -4.39
CA LEU A 170 21.75 5.52 -4.19
C LEU A 170 20.84 5.50 -5.44
N PRO A 171 21.29 5.90 -6.64
CA PRO A 171 20.42 5.93 -7.81
C PRO A 171 19.90 4.54 -8.20
N VAL A 172 20.74 3.51 -8.08
CA VAL A 172 20.35 2.12 -8.35
C VAL A 172 19.27 1.64 -7.37
N LEU A 173 19.38 2.00 -6.09
CA LEU A 173 18.33 1.67 -5.13
C LEU A 173 17.01 2.36 -5.44
N ILE A 174 17.05 3.65 -5.81
CA ILE A 174 15.85 4.40 -6.20
C ILE A 174 15.16 3.75 -7.39
N GLU A 175 15.91 3.43 -8.45
CA GLU A 175 15.40 2.75 -9.65
C GLU A 175 14.74 1.41 -9.30
N ASP A 176 15.44 0.54 -8.56
CA ASP A 176 14.91 -0.77 -8.17
C ASP A 176 13.66 -0.66 -7.28
N MET A 177 13.58 0.34 -6.40
CA MET A 177 12.39 0.58 -5.57
C MET A 177 11.21 1.05 -6.40
N THR A 178 11.43 1.97 -7.34
CA THR A 178 10.38 2.48 -8.24
C THR A 178 9.86 1.40 -9.19
N GLU A 179 10.75 0.56 -9.73
CA GLU A 179 10.34 -0.59 -10.55
C GLU A 179 9.51 -1.58 -9.73
N PHE A 180 9.97 -1.89 -8.50
CA PHE A 180 9.26 -2.82 -7.62
C PHE A 180 7.88 -2.29 -7.20
N GLU A 181 7.76 -0.99 -6.92
CA GLU A 181 6.48 -0.34 -6.67
C GLU A 181 5.54 -0.48 -7.87
N THR A 182 6.02 -0.15 -9.06
CA THR A 182 5.24 -0.23 -10.31
C THR A 182 4.75 -1.65 -10.55
N HIS A 183 5.62 -2.66 -10.40
CA HIS A 183 5.22 -4.06 -10.54
C HIS A 183 4.19 -4.50 -9.50
N THR A 184 4.31 -4.03 -8.26
CA THR A 184 3.35 -4.35 -7.21
C THR A 184 1.97 -3.74 -7.51
N ILE A 185 1.92 -2.49 -7.97
CA ILE A 185 0.67 -1.83 -8.38
C ILE A 185 0.01 -2.59 -9.54
N VAL A 186 0.78 -2.90 -10.59
CA VAL A 186 0.29 -3.67 -11.74
C VAL A 186 -0.26 -5.02 -11.28
N HIS A 187 0.49 -5.75 -10.45
CA HIS A 187 0.06 -7.04 -9.95
C HIS A 187 -1.23 -6.93 -9.14
N ASN A 188 -1.30 -6.06 -8.13
CA ASN A 188 -2.47 -5.94 -7.28
C ASN A 188 -3.73 -5.56 -8.08
N ALA A 189 -3.58 -4.70 -9.09
CA ALA A 189 -4.69 -4.27 -9.93
C ALA A 189 -5.20 -5.36 -10.89
N LEU A 190 -4.32 -6.23 -11.37
CA LEU A 190 -4.63 -7.23 -12.40
C LEU A 190 -4.75 -8.65 -11.88
N TYR A 191 -4.34 -8.93 -10.64
CA TYR A 191 -4.36 -10.26 -10.06
C TYR A 191 -5.74 -10.93 -10.13
N PRO A 192 -6.87 -10.25 -9.83
CA PRO A 192 -8.19 -10.86 -10.01
C PRO A 192 -8.49 -11.26 -11.45
N ALA A 193 -8.06 -10.46 -12.43
CA ALA A 193 -8.26 -10.76 -13.84
C ALA A 193 -7.38 -11.92 -14.31
N ALA A 194 -6.15 -12.02 -13.78
CA ALA A 194 -5.25 -13.15 -14.06
C ALA A 194 -5.85 -14.47 -13.56
N LEU A 195 -6.40 -14.50 -12.35
CA LEU A 195 -7.10 -15.69 -11.82
C LEU A 195 -8.31 -16.07 -12.68
N ALA A 196 -9.11 -15.10 -13.12
CA ALA A 196 -10.28 -15.37 -13.96
C ALA A 196 -9.89 -15.84 -15.38
N LEU A 197 -8.72 -15.45 -15.89
CA LEU A 197 -8.17 -16.00 -17.14
C LEU A 197 -7.72 -17.45 -16.96
N GLU A 198 -7.03 -17.75 -15.85
CA GLU A 198 -6.65 -19.13 -15.50
C GLU A 198 -7.90 -20.03 -15.36
N GLU A 199 -8.94 -19.56 -14.68
CA GLU A 199 -10.24 -20.28 -14.61
C GLU A 199 -10.88 -20.47 -16.00
N ALA A 200 -10.73 -19.52 -16.93
CA ALA A 200 -11.24 -19.66 -18.29
C ALA A 200 -10.44 -20.71 -19.07
N GLU A 201 -9.12 -20.71 -18.95
CA GLU A 201 -8.24 -21.73 -19.54
C GLU A 201 -8.56 -23.13 -18.99
N ASP A 202 -8.82 -23.26 -17.68
CA ASP A 202 -9.19 -24.51 -17.03
C ASP A 202 -10.50 -25.13 -17.55
N VAL A 203 -11.36 -24.33 -18.18
CA VAL A 203 -12.61 -24.79 -18.83
C VAL A 203 -12.50 -24.83 -20.36
N ASP A 204 -11.29 -24.93 -20.90
CA ASP A 204 -10.98 -25.01 -22.34
C ASP A 204 -11.60 -23.84 -23.13
N ALA A 205 -11.46 -22.61 -22.61
CA ALA A 205 -12.01 -21.42 -23.26
C ALA A 205 -11.47 -21.16 -24.67
N ASP A 206 -10.28 -21.67 -24.99
CA ASP A 206 -9.69 -21.63 -26.32
C ASP A 206 -10.47 -22.49 -27.33
N ASP A 207 -11.09 -23.58 -26.89
CA ASP A 207 -11.96 -24.42 -27.70
C ASP A 207 -13.42 -23.91 -27.73
N TYR A 208 -13.97 -23.59 -26.55
CA TYR A 208 -15.40 -23.26 -26.42
C TYR A 208 -15.70 -21.78 -26.69
N ALA A 209 -14.81 -20.85 -26.37
CA ALA A 209 -15.04 -19.42 -26.59
C ALA A 209 -13.77 -18.65 -27.04
N PRO A 210 -13.08 -19.08 -28.12
CA PRO A 210 -11.80 -18.52 -28.54
C PRO A 210 -11.83 -17.00 -28.76
N ARG A 211 -12.97 -16.47 -29.23
CA ARG A 211 -13.15 -15.04 -29.46
C ARG A 211 -13.23 -14.24 -28.17
N SER A 212 -13.86 -14.80 -27.14
CA SER A 212 -13.99 -14.15 -25.83
C SER A 212 -12.66 -14.22 -25.08
N LEU A 213 -11.98 -15.37 -25.11
CA LEU A 213 -10.66 -15.53 -24.51
C LEU A 213 -9.65 -14.55 -25.12
N ALA A 214 -9.53 -14.52 -26.45
CA ALA A 214 -8.60 -13.60 -27.13
C ALA A 214 -8.87 -12.12 -26.83
N LYS A 215 -10.14 -11.73 -26.62
CA LYS A 215 -10.50 -10.37 -26.21
C LYS A 215 -10.08 -10.08 -24.77
N ALA A 216 -10.26 -11.05 -23.87
CA ALA A 216 -9.87 -10.93 -22.48
C ALA A 216 -8.36 -10.78 -22.32
N GLU A 217 -7.57 -11.65 -22.96
CA GLU A 217 -6.09 -11.58 -22.97
C GLU A 217 -5.60 -10.23 -23.51
N LEU A 218 -6.13 -9.79 -24.64
CA LEU A 218 -5.76 -8.50 -25.24
C LEU A 218 -6.11 -7.31 -24.32
N THR A 219 -7.24 -7.39 -23.61
CA THR A 219 -7.65 -6.35 -22.66
C THR A 219 -6.72 -6.34 -21.44
N TYR A 220 -6.38 -7.51 -20.92
CA TYR A 220 -5.41 -7.68 -19.83
C TYR A 220 -4.05 -7.09 -20.20
N GLU A 221 -3.48 -7.44 -21.36
CA GLU A 221 -2.19 -6.91 -21.81
C GLU A 221 -2.19 -5.39 -21.98
N ARG A 222 -3.29 -4.84 -22.52
CA ARG A 222 -3.45 -3.39 -22.69
C ARG A 222 -3.57 -2.69 -21.35
N ALA A 223 -4.30 -3.26 -20.40
CA ALA A 223 -4.41 -2.76 -19.04
C ALA A 223 -3.03 -2.75 -18.38
N GLU A 224 -2.27 -3.84 -18.47
CA GLU A 224 -0.92 -3.94 -17.91
C GLU A 224 0.01 -2.83 -18.43
N LYS A 225 0.09 -2.67 -19.76
CA LYS A 225 0.92 -1.64 -20.40
C LYS A 225 0.52 -0.23 -19.97
N ARG A 226 -0.77 0.06 -19.87
CA ARG A 226 -1.29 1.39 -19.50
C ARG A 226 -1.11 1.70 -18.01
N ILE A 227 -1.33 0.72 -17.13
CA ILE A 227 -1.10 0.84 -15.69
C ILE A 227 0.39 1.06 -15.44
N ARG A 228 1.26 0.27 -16.07
CA ARG A 228 2.72 0.43 -15.96
C ARG A 228 3.21 1.82 -16.40
N ALA A 229 2.57 2.41 -17.41
CA ALA A 229 2.89 3.76 -17.86
C ALA A 229 2.40 4.87 -16.91
N ASN A 230 1.35 4.62 -16.12
CA ASN A 230 0.74 5.60 -15.21
C ASN A 230 0.33 4.95 -13.87
N PRO A 231 1.27 4.40 -13.09
CA PRO A 231 0.95 3.55 -11.94
C PRO A 231 0.30 4.33 -10.78
N HIS A 232 0.54 5.64 -10.70
CA HIS A 232 0.00 6.48 -9.62
C HIS A 232 -1.36 7.13 -9.95
N ASP A 233 -1.91 6.92 -11.16
CA ASP A 233 -3.28 7.33 -11.47
C ASP A 233 -4.26 6.27 -10.97
N ALA A 234 -4.61 6.37 -9.68
CA ALA A 234 -5.50 5.42 -9.00
C ALA A 234 -6.84 5.19 -9.72
N SER A 235 -7.36 6.22 -10.40
CA SER A 235 -8.62 6.14 -11.15
C SER A 235 -8.45 5.27 -12.40
N THR A 236 -7.35 5.46 -13.14
CA THR A 236 -7.01 4.66 -14.32
C THR A 236 -6.65 3.24 -13.93
N VAL A 237 -5.89 3.03 -12.85
CA VAL A 237 -5.51 1.70 -12.37
C VAL A 237 -6.73 0.87 -12.01
N THR A 238 -7.63 1.42 -11.18
CA THR A 238 -8.87 0.74 -10.78
C THR A 238 -9.76 0.42 -11.97
N ARG A 239 -9.99 1.40 -12.86
CA ARG A 239 -10.84 1.20 -14.03
C ARG A 239 -10.31 0.12 -14.96
N LEU A 240 -9.00 0.15 -15.27
CA LEU A 240 -8.38 -0.83 -16.17
C LEU A 240 -8.31 -2.23 -15.54
N GLY A 241 -8.08 -2.33 -14.23
CA GLY A 241 -8.14 -3.60 -13.51
C GLY A 241 -9.53 -4.23 -13.58
N ASN A 242 -10.58 -3.44 -13.35
CA ASN A 242 -11.97 -3.90 -13.45
C ASN A 242 -12.36 -4.27 -14.89
N GLU A 243 -11.92 -3.48 -15.88
CA GLU A 243 -12.17 -3.77 -17.29
C GLU A 243 -11.56 -5.13 -17.71
N ALA A 244 -10.31 -5.40 -17.31
CA ALA A 244 -9.68 -6.69 -17.55
C ALA A 244 -10.40 -7.84 -16.85
N LEU A 245 -10.81 -7.64 -15.58
CA LEU A 245 -11.53 -8.66 -14.81
C LEU A 245 -12.88 -9.01 -15.45
N VAL A 246 -13.63 -8.01 -15.91
CA VAL A 246 -14.93 -8.23 -16.57
C VAL A 246 -14.77 -9.06 -17.83
N GLU A 247 -13.79 -8.75 -18.68
CA GLU A 247 -13.56 -9.51 -19.92
C GLU A 247 -13.06 -10.93 -19.63
N ALA A 248 -12.19 -11.13 -18.63
CA ALA A 248 -11.73 -12.44 -18.20
C ALA A 248 -12.89 -13.32 -17.71
N ARG A 249 -13.73 -12.79 -16.81
CA ARG A 249 -14.94 -13.48 -16.35
C ARG A 249 -15.92 -13.76 -17.49
N HIS A 250 -16.05 -12.83 -18.44
CA HIS A 250 -16.88 -13.04 -19.61
C HIS A 250 -16.39 -14.24 -20.44
N ALA A 251 -15.07 -14.37 -20.66
CA ALA A 251 -14.50 -15.54 -21.32
C ALA A 251 -14.82 -16.84 -20.58
N PHE A 252 -14.65 -16.88 -19.25
CA PHE A 252 -15.01 -18.04 -18.43
C PHE A 252 -16.50 -18.44 -18.59
N TYR A 253 -17.43 -17.50 -18.37
CA TYR A 253 -18.86 -17.82 -18.40
C TYR A 253 -19.36 -18.17 -19.80
N VAL A 254 -18.85 -17.51 -20.85
CA VAL A 254 -19.22 -17.87 -22.23
C VAL A 254 -18.69 -19.27 -22.57
N SER A 255 -17.48 -19.62 -22.15
CA SER A 255 -16.91 -20.95 -22.39
C SER A 255 -17.75 -22.04 -21.75
N ARG A 256 -18.12 -21.87 -20.48
CA ARG A 256 -19.02 -22.80 -19.78
C ARG A 256 -20.39 -22.93 -20.46
N ALA A 257 -20.95 -21.81 -20.91
CA ALA A 257 -22.22 -21.83 -21.62
C ALA A 257 -22.11 -22.58 -22.96
N VAL A 258 -21.05 -22.34 -23.73
CA VAL A 258 -20.84 -23.04 -25.01
C VAL A 258 -20.56 -24.53 -24.79
N ALA A 259 -19.74 -24.90 -23.81
CA ALA A 259 -19.48 -26.29 -23.44
C ALA A 259 -20.79 -27.02 -23.11
N ALA A 260 -21.63 -26.44 -22.24
CA ALA A 260 -22.93 -27.01 -21.91
C ALA A 260 -23.84 -27.16 -23.15
N LEU A 261 -23.82 -26.19 -24.07
CA LEU A 261 -24.60 -26.26 -25.30
C LEU A 261 -24.13 -27.36 -26.27
N GLN A 262 -22.83 -27.70 -26.28
CA GLN A 262 -22.33 -28.78 -27.14
C GLN A 262 -22.79 -30.17 -26.69
N GLU A 263 -23.05 -30.35 -25.39
CA GLU A 263 -23.56 -31.61 -24.84
C GLU A 263 -25.07 -31.79 -25.04
N VAL A 264 -25.78 -30.75 -25.46
CA VAL A 264 -27.23 -30.77 -25.60
C VAL A 264 -27.66 -31.59 -26.82
N LYS A 265 -28.52 -32.57 -26.58
CA LYS A 265 -29.15 -33.37 -27.63
C LYS A 265 -30.21 -32.55 -28.39
N ARG A 266 -30.42 -32.89 -29.67
CA ARG A 266 -31.36 -32.18 -30.56
C ARG A 266 -32.77 -32.05 -30.01
N ASP A 267 -33.27 -33.07 -29.32
CA ASP A 267 -34.60 -33.10 -28.71
C ASP A 267 -34.75 -32.16 -27.50
N LYS A 268 -33.64 -31.59 -27.01
CA LYS A 268 -33.61 -30.64 -25.90
C LYS A 268 -33.34 -29.18 -26.35
N LEU A 269 -33.05 -28.95 -27.64
CA LEU A 269 -32.78 -27.61 -28.16
C LEU A 269 -33.99 -26.67 -28.06
N GLU A 270 -35.20 -27.19 -28.29
CA GLU A 270 -36.44 -26.41 -28.15
C GLU A 270 -36.56 -25.84 -26.72
N ARG A 271 -36.23 -26.64 -25.70
CA ARG A 271 -36.27 -26.20 -24.30
C ARG A 271 -35.35 -25.00 -24.05
N ILE A 272 -34.13 -25.00 -24.60
CA ILE A 272 -33.21 -23.87 -24.44
C ILE A 272 -33.79 -22.57 -25.00
N VAL A 273 -34.43 -22.65 -26.17
CA VAL A 273 -35.08 -21.48 -26.78
C VAL A 273 -36.24 -21.00 -25.91
N LEU A 274 -37.10 -21.91 -25.45
CA LEU A 274 -38.23 -21.57 -24.57
C LEU A 274 -37.78 -20.98 -23.23
N ASP A 275 -36.69 -21.49 -22.65
CA ASP A 275 -36.11 -20.95 -21.41
C ASP A 275 -35.60 -19.52 -21.62
N GLU A 276 -35.03 -19.21 -22.79
CA GLU A 276 -34.59 -17.85 -23.13
C GLU A 276 -35.78 -16.91 -23.37
N GLU A 277 -36.82 -17.38 -24.05
CA GLU A 277 -38.08 -16.63 -24.19
C GLU A 277 -38.69 -16.32 -22.83
N GLN A 278 -38.70 -17.30 -21.91
CA GLN A 278 -39.19 -17.11 -20.55
C GLN A 278 -38.37 -16.06 -19.80
N ARG A 279 -37.04 -16.06 -19.94
CA ARG A 279 -36.18 -15.02 -19.34
C ARG A 279 -36.51 -13.62 -19.87
N LEU A 280 -36.66 -13.46 -21.18
CA LEU A 280 -37.08 -12.19 -21.78
C LEU A 280 -38.50 -11.78 -21.33
N GLY A 281 -39.43 -12.74 -21.21
CA GLY A 281 -40.78 -12.50 -20.71
C GLY A 281 -40.83 -12.09 -19.25
N GLN A 282 -39.95 -12.63 -18.39
CA GLN A 282 -39.80 -12.20 -17.01
C GLN A 282 -39.30 -10.74 -16.92
N ILE A 283 -38.31 -10.37 -17.74
CA ILE A 283 -37.84 -8.98 -17.87
C ILE A 283 -38.98 -8.07 -18.32
N ALA A 284 -39.74 -8.48 -19.34
CA ALA A 284 -40.92 -7.74 -19.82
C ALA A 284 -41.92 -7.47 -18.67
N THR A 285 -42.21 -8.51 -17.88
CA THR A 285 -43.16 -8.45 -16.77
C THR A 285 -42.71 -7.47 -15.70
N VAL A 286 -41.43 -7.49 -15.31
CA VAL A 286 -40.86 -6.53 -14.35
C VAL A 286 -40.95 -5.09 -14.86
N LEU A 287 -40.77 -4.91 -16.17
CA LEU A 287 -40.93 -3.62 -16.84
C LEU A 287 -42.40 -3.22 -17.09
N SER A 288 -43.37 -4.02 -16.63
CA SER A 288 -44.81 -3.81 -16.89
C SER A 288 -45.18 -3.77 -18.38
N ILE A 289 -44.43 -4.50 -19.20
CA ILE A 289 -44.68 -4.71 -20.63
C ILE A 289 -45.24 -6.12 -20.79
N ASN A 290 -46.20 -6.30 -21.71
CA ASN A 290 -46.66 -7.64 -22.05
C ASN A 290 -45.50 -8.45 -22.64
N PRO A 291 -45.25 -9.69 -22.16
CA PRO A 291 -44.27 -10.56 -22.77
C PRO A 291 -44.53 -10.75 -24.28
N ILE A 292 -43.46 -10.72 -25.06
CA ILE A 292 -43.50 -10.82 -26.53
C ILE A 292 -42.94 -12.19 -26.88
N TYR A 293 -43.79 -13.11 -27.33
CA TYR A 293 -43.37 -14.48 -27.72
C TYR A 293 -43.59 -14.76 -29.21
N ASP A 294 -44.18 -13.82 -29.95
CA ASP A 294 -44.54 -13.97 -31.36
C ASP A 294 -43.43 -13.49 -32.33
N ARG A 295 -42.21 -13.30 -31.82
CA ARG A 295 -41.06 -12.78 -32.57
C ARG A 295 -39.80 -13.57 -32.26
N SER A 296 -38.76 -13.40 -33.08
CA SER A 296 -37.46 -14.00 -32.82
C SER A 296 -36.85 -13.47 -31.51
N LEU A 297 -36.02 -14.25 -30.81
CA LEU A 297 -35.35 -13.81 -29.57
C LEU A 297 -34.64 -12.44 -29.71
N PRO A 298 -33.89 -12.15 -30.80
CA PRO A 298 -33.33 -10.81 -31.02
C PRO A 298 -34.38 -9.70 -31.11
N ASP A 299 -35.51 -9.95 -31.78
CA ASP A 299 -36.59 -8.97 -31.92
C ASP A 299 -37.34 -8.75 -30.60
N GLN A 300 -37.51 -9.81 -29.79
CA GLN A 300 -38.04 -9.72 -28.43
C GLN A 300 -37.13 -8.82 -27.57
N ALA A 301 -35.82 -9.08 -27.59
CA ALA A 301 -34.84 -8.28 -26.86
C ALA A 301 -34.81 -6.81 -27.32
N LEU A 302 -34.89 -6.56 -28.64
CA LEU A 302 -34.94 -5.20 -29.19
C LEU A 302 -36.20 -4.44 -28.72
N ALA A 303 -37.36 -5.09 -28.75
CA ALA A 303 -38.60 -4.47 -28.28
C ALA A 303 -38.55 -4.11 -26.79
N LEU A 304 -37.88 -4.92 -25.95
CA LEU A 304 -37.64 -4.58 -24.55
C LEU A 304 -36.73 -3.36 -24.42
N VAL A 305 -35.65 -3.27 -25.20
CA VAL A 305 -34.74 -2.11 -25.20
C VAL A 305 -35.48 -0.83 -25.60
N GLU A 306 -36.31 -0.87 -26.64
CA GLU A 306 -37.12 0.27 -27.09
C GLU A 306 -38.08 0.74 -26.00
N ALA A 307 -38.78 -0.20 -25.35
CA ALA A 307 -39.71 0.11 -24.28
C ALA A 307 -39.02 0.70 -23.05
N VAL A 308 -37.83 0.20 -22.66
CA VAL A 308 -37.01 0.82 -21.61
C VAL A 308 -36.57 2.22 -22.00
N ALA A 309 -36.16 2.44 -23.25
CA ALA A 309 -35.75 3.76 -23.72
C ALA A 309 -36.90 4.77 -23.63
N ASP A 310 -38.13 4.37 -23.95
CA ASP A 310 -39.31 5.21 -23.85
C ASP A 310 -39.74 5.46 -22.39
N LEU A 311 -39.59 4.45 -21.51
CA LEU A 311 -39.76 4.63 -20.07
C LEU A 311 -38.77 5.68 -19.53
N VAL A 312 -37.49 5.57 -19.88
CA VAL A 312 -36.46 6.53 -19.47
C VAL A 312 -36.75 7.94 -20.00
N LYS A 313 -37.23 8.08 -21.24
CA LYS A 313 -37.64 9.38 -21.80
C LYS A 313 -38.83 9.97 -21.06
N SER A 314 -39.86 9.17 -20.77
CA SER A 314 -41.06 9.64 -20.08
C SER A 314 -40.77 10.07 -18.64
N VAL A 315 -39.92 9.35 -17.91
CA VAL A 315 -39.44 9.74 -16.58
C VAL A 315 -38.66 11.06 -16.64
N LYS A 316 -37.75 11.22 -17.62
CA LYS A 316 -37.02 12.49 -17.81
C LYS A 316 -37.94 13.65 -18.19
N ALA A 317 -38.98 13.43 -18.99
CA ALA A 317 -39.95 14.44 -19.38
C ALA A 317 -40.86 14.86 -18.20
N GLN A 318 -41.17 13.94 -17.27
CA GLN A 318 -41.93 14.22 -16.05
C GLN A 318 -41.10 14.95 -14.97
N GLN A 319 -39.77 14.95 -15.08
CA GLN A 319 -38.86 15.66 -14.16
C GLN A 319 -38.50 17.09 -14.58
N VAL A 320 -39.08 17.63 -15.67
CA VAL A 320 -38.95 19.05 -16.03
C VAL A 320 -40.10 19.86 -15.39
N PRO A 321 -39.86 20.75 -14.41
CA PRO A 321 -40.95 21.53 -13.83
C PRO A 321 -41.39 22.63 -14.80
N ALA A 322 -42.70 22.71 -15.00
CA ALA A 322 -43.35 23.91 -15.50
C ALA A 322 -42.98 25.11 -14.62
N SER A 323 -42.21 26.05 -15.15
CA SER A 323 -41.95 27.34 -14.53
C SER A 323 -42.58 28.45 -15.37
N THR A 324 -43.76 28.89 -14.93
CA THR A 324 -44.21 30.29 -15.01
C THR A 324 -44.85 30.53 -13.65
N SER A 325 -44.41 31.44 -12.78
CA SER A 325 -44.11 32.84 -13.01
C SER A 325 -43.31 33.46 -11.85
N ASP A 326 -42.52 34.47 -12.20
CA ASP A 326 -42.16 35.66 -11.42
C ASP A 326 -41.22 35.60 -10.19
N THR A 327 -39.99 36.07 -10.46
CA THR A 327 -39.31 37.20 -9.81
C THR A 327 -39.00 37.13 -8.31
N SER A 328 -37.73 36.89 -7.99
CA SER A 328 -36.84 37.91 -7.40
C SER A 328 -35.42 37.39 -7.19
N GLU A 329 -34.47 38.29 -7.38
CA GLU A 329 -33.03 38.14 -7.32
C GLU A 329 -32.50 37.65 -5.96
N GLY A 330 -31.41 36.87 -5.97
CA GLY A 330 -30.41 36.94 -4.90
C GLY A 330 -29.82 35.62 -4.38
N LYS A 331 -28.55 35.39 -4.75
CA LYS A 331 -27.49 34.67 -4.00
C LYS A 331 -27.54 33.13 -3.92
N LEU A 332 -26.73 32.50 -4.78
CA LEU A 332 -25.81 31.40 -4.38
C LEU A 332 -24.64 32.05 -3.61
N PRO A 333 -24.04 31.45 -2.55
CA PRO A 333 -23.72 30.02 -2.43
C PRO A 333 -23.98 29.41 -1.02
N ALA A 334 -24.70 28.29 -0.94
CA ALA A 334 -24.81 27.52 0.32
C ALA A 334 -25.11 26.01 0.11
N ALA A 335 -24.89 25.47 -1.09
CA ALA A 335 -25.24 24.08 -1.42
C ALA A 335 -24.03 23.13 -1.52
N GLU A 336 -22.82 23.63 -1.78
CA GLU A 336 -21.62 22.78 -1.86
C GLU A 336 -21.05 22.42 -0.47
N GLU A 337 -21.33 23.22 0.57
CA GLU A 337 -20.85 22.95 1.92
C GLU A 337 -21.73 21.96 2.72
N ARG A 338 -22.93 21.64 2.20
CA ARG A 338 -23.85 20.68 2.86
C ARG A 338 -23.67 19.24 2.37
N LEU A 339 -23.24 19.03 1.12
CA LEU A 339 -22.90 17.69 0.61
C LEU A 339 -21.61 17.12 1.22
N ALA A 340 -20.62 17.96 1.54
CA ALA A 340 -19.38 17.51 2.18
C ALA A 340 -19.53 17.18 3.69
N ALA A 341 -20.58 17.66 4.34
CA ALA A 341 -20.85 17.40 5.75
C ALA A 341 -21.67 16.12 5.98
N GLU A 342 -22.47 15.70 5.00
CA GLU A 342 -23.34 14.52 5.12
C GLU A 342 -22.59 13.21 4.80
N GLU A 343 -21.61 13.24 3.89
CA GLU A 343 -20.73 12.08 3.63
C GLU A 343 -19.77 11.76 4.79
N ARG A 344 -19.46 12.74 5.67
CA ARG A 344 -18.61 12.51 6.85
C ARG A 344 -19.36 11.98 8.07
N SER A 345 -20.69 12.01 8.08
CA SER A 345 -21.50 11.48 9.19
C SER A 345 -22.01 10.05 8.97
N ALA A 346 -21.99 9.54 7.73
CA ALA A 346 -22.50 8.20 7.39
C ALA A 346 -21.46 7.07 7.54
N VAL A 347 -20.18 7.38 7.81
CA VAL A 347 -19.09 6.37 7.89
C VAL A 347 -18.87 5.84 9.32
N SER A 348 -19.61 6.32 10.34
CA SER A 348 -19.33 5.96 11.75
C SER A 348 -20.47 5.28 12.53
N ALA A 349 -21.58 4.90 11.92
CA ALA A 349 -22.63 4.20 12.66
C ALA A 349 -23.46 3.28 11.75
N GLU A 350 -23.03 2.03 11.60
CA GLU A 350 -23.89 0.83 11.69
C GLU A 350 -23.08 -0.44 11.41
N GLN A 351 -22.78 -1.19 12.47
CA GLN A 351 -22.87 -2.65 12.42
C GLN A 351 -24.33 -3.01 12.71
N PRO A 352 -24.94 -3.90 11.92
CA PRO A 352 -25.60 -5.06 12.52
C PRO A 352 -25.20 -6.35 11.77
N ASP A 353 -24.78 -7.38 12.46
CA ASP A 353 -25.61 -8.36 13.18
C ASP A 353 -26.33 -9.33 12.24
N GLU A 354 -26.10 -10.60 12.53
CA GLU A 354 -26.33 -11.80 11.75
C GLU A 354 -27.83 -12.07 11.60
N ALA A 355 -28.37 -11.98 10.39
CA ALA A 355 -29.73 -12.41 10.07
C ALA A 355 -29.77 -13.14 8.74
N ASP A 356 -30.02 -14.44 8.86
CA ASP A 356 -30.37 -15.44 7.86
C ASP A 356 -31.23 -14.89 6.71
N LEU A 357 -30.66 -14.82 5.50
CA LEU A 357 -31.39 -14.66 4.24
C LEU A 357 -31.04 -15.85 3.34
N PRO A 358 -32.04 -16.60 2.83
CA PRO A 358 -31.77 -17.77 2.01
C PRO A 358 -31.21 -17.32 0.66
N VAL A 359 -29.93 -17.62 0.44
CA VAL A 359 -29.32 -17.64 -0.89
C VAL A 359 -29.80 -18.92 -1.57
N SER A 360 -31.03 -18.93 -2.06
CA SER A 360 -31.55 -20.03 -2.88
C SER A 360 -31.37 -19.71 -4.36
N ASP A 361 -30.51 -20.51 -4.99
CA ASP A 361 -30.57 -20.95 -6.38
C ASP A 361 -30.49 -19.89 -7.47
N PHE A 362 -29.28 -19.35 -7.64
CA PHE A 362 -28.87 -18.74 -8.91
C PHE A 362 -27.84 -19.66 -9.58
N PHE A 363 -28.32 -20.39 -10.59
CA PHE A 363 -27.54 -21.13 -11.59
C PHE A 363 -26.85 -22.42 -11.13
N ASP A 364 -27.62 -23.51 -10.98
CA ASP A 364 -27.10 -24.87 -11.04
C ASP A 364 -27.53 -25.55 -12.35
N LEU A 365 -26.61 -25.64 -13.32
CA LEU A 365 -26.81 -26.40 -14.56
C LEU A 365 -26.70 -27.92 -14.35
N SER A 366 -26.33 -28.39 -13.15
CA SER A 366 -26.22 -29.82 -12.87
C SER A 366 -27.58 -30.52 -12.73
N GLU A 367 -28.64 -29.80 -12.34
CA GLU A 367 -30.00 -30.36 -12.23
C GLU A 367 -30.62 -30.76 -13.59
N VAL A 368 -30.15 -30.19 -14.70
CA VAL A 368 -30.65 -30.54 -16.04
C VAL A 368 -29.99 -31.82 -16.58
N LEU A 369 -28.88 -32.27 -15.97
CA LEU A 369 -28.07 -33.39 -16.47
C LEU A 369 -28.20 -34.69 -15.67
N THR A 370 -28.98 -34.74 -14.58
CA THR A 370 -29.09 -35.92 -13.69
C THR A 370 -30.46 -36.60 -13.66
N GLU A 371 -31.13 -36.77 -14.81
CA GLU A 371 -32.18 -37.80 -14.89
C GLU A 371 -31.67 -39.03 -15.66
N GLU A 372 -31.18 -40.02 -14.90
CA GLU A 372 -31.01 -41.39 -15.38
C GLU A 372 -32.37 -41.94 -15.87
N PRO A 373 -32.41 -42.68 -16.99
CA PRO A 373 -33.65 -43.28 -17.46
C PRO A 373 -34.05 -44.47 -16.57
N ALA A 374 -35.23 -44.39 -15.97
CA ALA A 374 -35.87 -45.52 -15.30
C ALA A 374 -36.08 -46.68 -16.29
N LYS A 375 -35.71 -47.91 -15.84
CA LYS A 375 -36.06 -49.18 -16.48
C LYS A 375 -37.48 -49.61 -16.13
#